data_AF-A0A3P7Z5W1-F1
#
_entry.id   AF-A0A3P7Z5W1-F1
#
_cell.length_a   1.000
_cell.length_b   1.000
_cell.length_c   1.000
_cell.angle_alpha   90.00
_cell.angle_beta   90.00
_cell.angle_gamma   90.00
#
_symmetry.space_group_name_H-M   'P 1'
#
loop_
_entity.id
_entity.type
_entity.pdbx_description
1 polymer ?
#
loop_
_entity_poly.entity_id
_entity_poly.type
_entity_poly.pdbx_seq_one_letter_code
_entity_poly.pdbx_strand_id
1 'polypeptide(L)'
;MKTCYDAGMENFIFEVVTDKAIHLPPQPRVREVVVPTSYRTKSGAKFKARALQYCLEDDVNILQDNDWIVHLDEETLLTVNSICGILNFCEDGRHQFGQGVITYASGEIVNWLTTLSDSFRVADDMGKLRLQFKIFHKPLFGWKGSFVVTQVAAERNVSYDHGMEGSIAEDCFFSMIAMKHGYTFDFIEGEMHEKSPFTMWDFLQQRKRWLQGILLTVHSPRIALTHKALLALSLYAWATMPLTSLQVFLCPLFPLPRCLPFDFALSFVGAVNLYMYVFGVVKSFSHKYRSSAFRLAIYLTGALMTIPFNVIIENAAVVVGMCGRKDQFYIVNKDIQTV
;
A
#
# COMPACT_ATOMS: atom_id res chain seq x y z
N MET A 1 -18.91 2.26 11.26
CA MET A 1 -20.28 2.85 11.35
C MET A 1 -20.30 4.23 12.00
N LYS A 2 -19.94 4.39 13.29
CA LYS A 2 -19.99 5.71 13.97
C LYS A 2 -19.33 6.84 13.16
N THR A 3 -18.09 6.64 12.71
CA THR A 3 -17.36 7.62 11.89
C THR A 3 -18.09 8.04 10.62
N CYS A 4 -18.82 7.11 9.98
CA CYS A 4 -19.62 7.40 8.78
C CYS A 4 -20.79 8.33 9.12
N TYR A 5 -21.51 8.05 10.21
CA TYR A 5 -22.60 8.90 10.67
C TYR A 5 -22.09 10.27 11.13
N ASP A 6 -20.96 10.32 11.85
CA ASP A 6 -20.34 11.58 12.29
C ASP A 6 -19.90 12.43 11.09
N ALA A 7 -19.57 11.82 9.95
CA ALA A 7 -19.26 12.49 8.69
C ALA A 7 -20.51 12.83 7.84
N GLY A 8 -21.72 12.47 8.29
CA GLY A 8 -22.97 12.73 7.58
C GLY A 8 -23.29 11.75 6.45
N MET A 9 -22.67 10.57 6.40
CA MET A 9 -23.01 9.56 5.39
C MET A 9 -24.36 8.89 5.69
N GLU A 10 -25.24 8.88 4.69
CA GLU A 10 -26.55 8.25 4.78
C GLU A 10 -26.66 6.95 3.98
N ASN A 11 -25.92 6.81 2.88
CA ASN A 11 -26.02 5.67 1.95
C ASN A 11 -24.70 4.91 1.88
N PHE A 12 -24.53 3.93 2.76
CA PHE A 12 -23.40 3.02 2.77
C PHE A 12 -23.77 1.63 3.29
N ILE A 13 -22.96 0.66 2.92
CA ILE A 13 -22.93 -0.70 3.44
C ILE A 13 -21.47 -1.11 3.65
N PHE A 14 -21.19 -1.83 4.72
CA PHE A 14 -19.92 -2.52 4.93
C PHE A 14 -20.06 -3.96 4.45
N GLU A 15 -19.18 -4.38 3.56
CA GLU A 15 -19.07 -5.77 3.15
C GLU A 15 -17.79 -6.37 3.75
N VAL A 16 -17.93 -7.44 4.53
CA VAL A 16 -16.82 -8.17 5.13
C VAL A 16 -16.63 -9.47 4.34
N VAL A 17 -15.57 -9.51 3.56
CA VAL A 17 -15.25 -10.62 2.66
C VAL A 17 -14.29 -11.56 3.36
N THR A 18 -14.63 -12.85 3.44
CA THR A 18 -13.83 -13.84 4.17
C THR A 18 -13.79 -15.19 3.46
N ASP A 19 -12.67 -15.91 3.57
CA ASP A 19 -12.57 -17.30 3.08
C ASP A 19 -13.25 -18.30 4.02
N LYS A 20 -13.54 -17.91 5.27
CA LYS A 20 -14.21 -18.74 6.27
C LYS A 20 -15.31 -17.95 6.95
N ALA A 21 -16.49 -18.54 7.10
CA ALA A 21 -17.58 -17.92 7.83
C ALA A 21 -17.12 -17.53 9.24
N ILE A 22 -17.28 -16.26 9.58
CA ILE A 22 -17.02 -15.69 10.91
C ILE A 22 -18.33 -15.46 11.69
N HIS A 23 -19.48 -15.66 11.03
CA HIS A 23 -20.82 -15.60 11.62
C HIS A 23 -21.08 -14.24 12.27
N LEU A 24 -20.94 -13.17 11.48
CA LEU A 24 -21.20 -11.82 11.98
C LEU A 24 -22.66 -11.71 12.48
N PRO A 25 -22.89 -11.12 13.67
CA PRO A 25 -24.23 -10.88 14.14
C PRO A 25 -24.97 -9.98 13.12
N PRO A 26 -26.25 -10.25 12.82
CA PRO A 26 -27.01 -9.43 11.90
C PRO A 26 -27.00 -7.97 12.34
N GLN A 27 -26.42 -7.10 11.51
CA GLN A 27 -26.37 -5.67 11.75
C GLN A 27 -26.89 -4.93 10.51
N PRO A 28 -27.70 -3.86 10.70
CA PRO A 28 -28.07 -3.00 9.59
C PRO A 28 -26.81 -2.45 8.90
N ARG A 29 -26.75 -2.50 7.57
CA ARG A 29 -25.62 -2.00 6.75
C ARG A 29 -24.30 -2.78 6.93
N VAL A 30 -24.34 -4.01 7.41
CA VAL A 30 -23.19 -4.92 7.37
C VAL A 30 -23.60 -6.22 6.68
N ARG A 31 -22.79 -6.66 5.72
CA ARG A 31 -22.98 -7.92 4.98
C ARG A 31 -21.71 -8.74 5.09
N GLU A 32 -21.85 -10.01 5.44
CA GLU A 32 -20.77 -11.00 5.35
C GLU A 32 -20.83 -11.68 3.97
N VAL A 33 -19.71 -11.73 3.25
CA VAL A 33 -19.57 -12.49 2.00
C VAL A 33 -18.49 -13.55 2.19
N VAL A 34 -18.93 -14.81 2.23
CA VAL A 34 -18.02 -15.95 2.37
C VAL A 34 -17.64 -16.47 0.99
N VAL A 35 -16.34 -16.46 0.67
CA VAL A 35 -15.83 -16.91 -0.63
C VAL A 35 -15.75 -18.44 -0.65
N PRO A 36 -16.58 -19.16 -1.43
CA PRO A 36 -16.65 -20.61 -1.36
C PRO A 36 -15.32 -21.26 -1.71
N THR A 37 -14.88 -22.26 -0.95
CA THR A 37 -13.62 -22.99 -1.22
C THR A 37 -13.60 -23.66 -2.60
N SER A 38 -14.77 -23.90 -3.20
CA SER A 38 -14.96 -24.40 -4.57
C SER A 38 -14.82 -23.32 -5.65
N TYR A 39 -15.03 -22.04 -5.32
CA TYR A 39 -14.96 -20.94 -6.29
C TYR A 39 -13.56 -20.79 -6.87
N ARG A 40 -13.49 -20.73 -8.20
CA ARG A 40 -12.29 -20.50 -8.99
C ARG A 40 -12.60 -19.40 -10.00
N THR A 41 -11.75 -18.38 -10.06
CA THR A 41 -11.85 -17.37 -11.10
C THR A 41 -11.50 -17.99 -12.46
N LYS A 42 -11.90 -17.35 -13.56
CA LYS A 42 -11.74 -17.90 -14.92
C LYS A 42 -10.27 -18.01 -15.30
N SER A 43 -9.44 -17.06 -14.87
CA SER A 43 -8.00 -17.06 -15.14
C SER A 43 -7.14 -17.70 -14.05
N GLY A 44 -7.75 -18.16 -12.94
CA GLY A 44 -7.06 -18.82 -11.84
C GLY A 44 -6.34 -17.88 -10.86
N ALA A 45 -6.88 -16.68 -10.63
CA ALA A 45 -6.44 -15.77 -9.60
C ALA A 45 -6.63 -16.39 -8.20
N LYS A 46 -5.78 -15.98 -7.25
CA LYS A 46 -5.71 -16.51 -5.89
C LYS A 46 -5.65 -15.39 -4.84
N PHE A 47 -5.71 -15.79 -3.57
CA PHE A 47 -5.53 -14.91 -2.41
C PHE A 47 -6.54 -13.74 -2.45
N LYS A 48 -6.10 -12.53 -2.13
CA LYS A 48 -6.93 -11.32 -2.10
C LYS A 48 -7.59 -11.06 -3.46
N ALA A 49 -6.89 -11.24 -4.57
CA ALA A 49 -7.46 -11.08 -5.92
C ALA A 49 -8.68 -11.99 -6.17
N ARG A 50 -8.63 -13.25 -5.70
CA ARG A 50 -9.78 -14.18 -5.79
C ARG A 50 -10.97 -13.69 -4.99
N ALA A 51 -10.76 -13.20 -3.78
CA ALA A 51 -11.83 -12.71 -2.92
C ALA A 51 -12.49 -11.46 -3.52
N LEU A 52 -11.67 -10.49 -3.97
CA LEU A 52 -12.16 -9.29 -4.63
C LEU A 52 -12.92 -9.62 -5.92
N GLN A 53 -12.39 -10.53 -6.75
CA GLN A 53 -13.09 -10.96 -7.96
C GLN A 53 -14.44 -11.64 -7.66
N TYR A 54 -14.52 -12.45 -6.60
CA TYR A 54 -15.77 -13.11 -6.22
C TYR A 54 -16.88 -12.10 -5.90
N CYS A 55 -16.55 -10.99 -5.23
CA CYS A 55 -17.50 -9.91 -4.95
C CYS A 55 -18.03 -9.22 -6.20
N LEU A 56 -17.32 -9.31 -7.33
CA LEU A 56 -17.71 -8.72 -8.61
C LEU A 56 -18.51 -9.67 -9.51
N GLU A 57 -18.70 -10.94 -9.13
CA GLU A 57 -19.51 -11.88 -9.90
C GLU A 57 -21.00 -11.48 -9.86
N ASP A 58 -21.72 -11.70 -10.97
CA ASP A 58 -23.09 -11.20 -11.16
C ASP A 58 -24.10 -11.73 -10.12
N ASP A 59 -23.88 -12.93 -9.59
CA ASP A 59 -24.72 -13.57 -8.57
C ASP A 59 -24.36 -13.17 -7.13
N VAL A 60 -23.24 -12.46 -6.94
CA VAL A 60 -22.72 -12.05 -5.62
C VAL A 60 -22.81 -10.53 -5.44
N ASN A 61 -22.47 -9.77 -6.47
CA ASN A 61 -22.46 -8.32 -6.46
C ASN A 61 -23.87 -7.76 -6.24
N ILE A 62 -23.98 -6.77 -5.36
CA ILE A 62 -25.24 -6.06 -5.06
C ILE A 62 -25.20 -4.60 -5.50
N LEU A 63 -24.07 -4.14 -6.02
CA LEU A 63 -23.82 -2.75 -6.35
C LEU A 63 -24.17 -2.45 -7.80
N GLN A 64 -24.62 -1.23 -8.04
CA GLN A 64 -24.86 -0.67 -9.36
C GLN A 64 -23.58 -0.09 -9.95
N ASP A 65 -23.55 0.07 -11.27
CA ASP A 65 -22.37 0.54 -12.02
C ASP A 65 -21.86 1.93 -11.58
N ASN A 66 -22.76 2.79 -11.09
CA ASN A 66 -22.46 4.13 -10.60
C ASN A 66 -22.13 4.19 -9.10
N ASP A 67 -22.23 3.07 -8.37
CA ASP A 67 -21.82 3.01 -6.98
C ASP A 67 -20.28 3.05 -6.87
N TRP A 68 -19.80 3.31 -5.65
CA TRP A 68 -18.38 3.40 -5.33
C TRP A 68 -18.00 2.38 -4.26
N ILE A 69 -16.87 1.71 -4.46
CA ILE A 69 -16.29 0.77 -3.51
C ILE A 69 -15.11 1.44 -2.82
N VAL A 70 -15.04 1.33 -1.50
CA VAL A 70 -13.86 1.72 -0.71
C VAL A 70 -13.22 0.45 -0.19
N HIS A 71 -12.03 0.10 -0.70
CA HIS A 71 -11.30 -1.09 -0.24
C HIS A 71 -10.50 -0.76 1.02
N LEU A 72 -10.74 -1.57 2.06
CA LEU A 72 -10.14 -1.44 3.38
C LEU A 72 -9.50 -2.78 3.76
N ASP A 73 -8.30 -2.74 4.33
CA ASP A 73 -7.76 -3.89 5.05
C ASP A 73 -8.49 -4.05 6.41
N GLU A 74 -8.51 -5.27 6.95
CA GLU A 74 -9.34 -5.67 8.11
C GLU A 74 -9.09 -4.83 9.38
N GLU A 75 -7.87 -4.31 9.56
CA GLU A 75 -7.47 -3.49 10.69
C GLU A 75 -7.64 -1.98 10.46
N THR A 76 -8.10 -1.57 9.28
CA THR A 76 -8.15 -0.17 8.87
C THR A 76 -9.20 0.59 9.65
N LEU A 77 -8.79 1.71 10.26
CA LEU A 77 -9.68 2.63 10.96
C LEU A 77 -9.92 3.88 10.11
N LEU A 78 -11.18 4.09 9.78
CA LEU A 78 -11.67 5.30 9.11
C LEU A 78 -11.58 6.52 10.03
N THR A 79 -11.26 7.67 9.44
CA THR A 79 -11.41 8.98 10.07
C THR A 79 -12.52 9.78 9.41
N VAL A 80 -13.12 10.73 10.12
CA VAL A 80 -14.13 11.64 9.54
C VAL A 80 -13.55 12.35 8.31
N ASN A 81 -12.30 12.82 8.40
CA ASN A 81 -11.62 13.49 7.27
C ASN A 81 -11.45 12.57 6.06
N SER A 82 -11.09 11.29 6.25
CA SER A 82 -11.00 10.34 5.14
C SER A 82 -12.35 10.14 4.45
N ILE A 83 -13.45 10.10 5.22
CA ILE A 83 -14.79 9.96 4.67
C ILE A 83 -15.19 11.22 3.89
N CYS A 84 -14.96 12.41 4.44
CA CYS A 84 -15.22 13.65 3.70
C CYS A 84 -14.43 13.72 2.39
N GLY A 85 -13.16 13.28 2.40
CA GLY A 85 -12.34 13.19 1.20
C GLY A 85 -12.89 12.21 0.16
N ILE A 86 -13.33 11.03 0.61
CA ILE A 86 -13.99 10.04 -0.25
C ILE A 86 -15.26 10.63 -0.88
N LEU A 87 -16.12 11.27 -0.09
CA LEU A 87 -17.35 11.88 -0.59
C LEU A 87 -17.06 12.97 -1.62
N ASN A 88 -16.09 13.84 -1.36
CA ASN A 88 -15.67 14.87 -2.32
C ASN A 88 -15.13 14.27 -3.63
N PHE A 89 -14.37 13.17 -3.54
CA PHE A 89 -13.86 12.46 -4.72
C PHE A 89 -14.99 11.82 -5.54
N CYS A 90 -15.92 11.13 -4.87
CA CYS A 90 -17.06 10.50 -5.51
C CYS A 90 -18.00 11.53 -6.16
N GLU A 91 -18.23 12.67 -5.50
CA GLU A 91 -19.07 13.77 -6.02
C GLU A 91 -18.42 14.49 -7.20
N ASP A 92 -17.10 14.69 -7.20
CA ASP A 92 -16.40 15.28 -8.35
C ASP A 92 -16.46 14.34 -9.57
N GLY A 93 -16.34 13.02 -9.36
CA GLY A 93 -16.63 11.99 -10.36
C GLY A 93 -15.76 12.02 -11.63
N ARG A 94 -14.71 12.85 -11.69
CA ARG A 94 -13.84 13.01 -12.87
C ARG A 94 -12.92 11.82 -13.11
N HIS A 95 -12.56 11.12 -12.05
CA HIS A 95 -11.60 10.01 -12.06
C HIS A 95 -12.23 8.77 -11.42
N GLN A 96 -12.01 7.60 -12.02
CA GLN A 96 -12.69 6.36 -11.62
C GLN A 96 -11.99 5.63 -10.47
N PHE A 97 -10.73 5.99 -10.22
CA PHE A 97 -9.91 5.37 -9.19
C PHE A 97 -9.27 6.45 -8.31
N GLY A 98 -9.23 6.21 -7.01
CA GLY A 98 -8.67 7.14 -6.05
C GLY A 98 -7.82 6.41 -5.02
N GLN A 99 -6.84 7.13 -4.45
CA GLN A 99 -6.02 6.62 -3.36
C GLN A 99 -5.77 7.71 -2.31
N GLY A 100 -5.91 7.37 -1.03
CA GLY A 100 -5.60 8.25 0.08
C GLY A 100 -4.31 7.90 0.85
N VAL A 101 -4.08 8.63 1.94
CA VAL A 101 -2.92 8.47 2.82
C VAL A 101 -3.23 7.49 3.95
N ILE A 102 -2.31 6.58 4.23
CA ILE A 102 -2.39 5.71 5.40
C ILE A 102 -1.31 6.12 6.39
N THR A 103 -1.66 6.18 7.68
CA THR A 103 -0.69 6.37 8.76
C THR A 103 -0.73 5.21 9.75
N TYR A 104 0.40 4.95 10.42
CA TYR A 104 0.60 3.70 11.18
C TYR A 104 0.70 3.89 12.70
N ALA A 105 0.75 5.14 13.18
CA ALA A 105 1.07 5.47 14.57
C ALA A 105 -0.11 6.00 15.41
N SER A 106 -1.32 6.03 14.85
CA SER A 106 -2.48 6.65 15.51
C SER A 106 -3.02 5.81 16.68
N GLY A 107 -2.95 4.49 16.56
CA GLY A 107 -3.43 3.53 17.57
C GLY A 107 -2.40 3.17 18.64
N GLU A 108 -2.62 2.02 19.28
CA GLU A 108 -1.62 1.34 20.10
C GLU A 108 -0.51 0.78 19.21
N ILE A 109 0.74 1.13 19.53
CA ILE A 109 1.92 0.68 18.80
C ILE A 109 2.40 -0.62 19.43
N VAL A 110 2.22 -1.72 18.70
CA VAL A 110 2.66 -3.06 19.12
C VAL A 110 4.17 -3.22 18.97
N ASN A 111 4.72 -2.77 17.84
CA ASN A 111 6.15 -2.84 17.57
C ASN A 111 6.66 -1.49 17.06
N TRP A 112 7.47 -0.82 17.89
CA TRP A 112 8.04 0.49 17.57
C TRP A 112 9.02 0.45 16.41
N LEU A 113 9.79 -0.63 16.27
CA LEU A 113 10.82 -0.74 15.25
C LEU A 113 10.21 -0.79 13.83
N THR A 114 9.16 -1.61 13.65
CA THR A 114 8.44 -1.71 12.37
C THR A 114 7.59 -0.46 12.10
N THR A 115 6.94 0.11 13.13
CA THR A 115 6.11 1.32 12.99
C THR A 115 6.92 2.56 12.60
N LEU A 116 8.09 2.75 13.22
CA LEU A 116 9.00 3.84 12.86
C LEU A 116 9.60 3.62 11.46
N SER A 117 9.88 2.36 11.08
CA SER A 117 10.34 2.01 9.74
C SER A 117 9.29 2.33 8.66
N ASP A 118 8.01 2.03 8.93
CA ASP A 118 6.88 2.33 8.04
C ASP A 118 6.50 3.81 8.00
N SER A 119 6.99 4.64 8.93
CA SER A 119 6.73 6.08 8.89
C SER A 119 7.26 6.72 7.60
N PHE A 120 8.30 6.16 6.99
CA PHE A 120 8.78 6.55 5.65
C PHE A 120 7.66 6.52 4.59
N ARG A 121 6.74 5.56 4.68
CA ARG A 121 5.63 5.39 3.71
C ARG A 121 4.64 6.54 3.76
N VAL A 122 4.47 7.20 4.91
CA VAL A 122 3.63 8.39 5.03
C VAL A 122 4.17 9.53 4.17
N ALA A 123 5.49 9.70 4.13
CA ALA A 123 6.13 10.67 3.25
C ALA A 123 6.03 10.28 1.77
N ASP A 124 6.11 8.98 1.45
CA ASP A 124 5.93 8.47 0.09
C ASP A 124 4.51 8.73 -0.44
N ASP A 125 3.50 8.47 0.40
CA ASP A 125 2.09 8.73 0.13
C ASP A 125 1.84 10.22 -0.14
N MET A 126 2.29 11.08 0.78
CA MET A 126 2.03 12.53 0.71
C MET A 126 2.91 13.24 -0.32
N GLY A 127 4.02 12.63 -0.74
CA GLY A 127 4.96 13.13 -1.73
C GLY A 127 4.74 12.50 -3.10
N LYS A 128 5.44 11.38 -3.37
CA LYS A 128 5.47 10.72 -4.67
C LYS A 128 4.08 10.30 -5.15
N LEU A 129 3.29 9.64 -4.30
CA LEU A 129 1.97 9.14 -4.71
C LEU A 129 0.94 10.27 -4.87
N ARG A 130 0.97 11.28 -4.00
CA ARG A 130 0.15 12.48 -4.19
C ARG A 130 0.49 13.20 -5.49
N LEU A 131 1.78 13.39 -5.78
CA LEU A 131 2.25 14.04 -7.00
C LEU A 131 1.76 13.29 -8.25
N GLN A 132 1.91 11.96 -8.28
CA GLN A 132 1.52 11.20 -9.48
C GLN A 132 0.02 11.28 -9.78
N PHE A 133 -0.80 11.32 -8.73
CA PHE A 133 -2.25 11.33 -8.88
C PHE A 133 -2.81 12.74 -9.09
N LYS A 134 -2.26 13.78 -8.46
CA LYS A 134 -2.73 15.15 -8.66
C LYS A 134 -2.26 15.80 -9.97
N ILE A 135 -1.09 15.39 -10.49
CA ILE A 135 -0.53 16.01 -11.71
C ILE A 135 -0.73 15.12 -12.93
N PHE A 136 -0.40 13.83 -12.84
CA PHE A 136 -0.42 12.93 -13.99
C PHE A 136 -1.69 12.10 -14.08
N HIS A 137 -2.47 12.03 -13.01
CA HIS A 137 -3.67 11.20 -12.87
C HIS A 137 -3.44 9.73 -13.25
N LYS A 138 -2.24 9.21 -12.94
CA LYS A 138 -1.76 7.89 -13.36
C LYS A 138 -0.94 7.21 -12.26
N PRO A 139 -1.01 5.87 -12.12
CA PRO A 139 -0.30 5.10 -11.10
C PRO A 139 1.17 4.82 -11.49
N LEU A 140 1.92 5.86 -11.88
CA LEU A 140 3.25 5.73 -12.50
C LEU A 140 4.28 4.94 -11.66
N PHE A 141 4.23 5.07 -10.34
CA PHE A 141 5.10 4.41 -9.37
C PHE A 141 4.37 3.35 -8.55
N GLY A 142 3.22 2.89 -9.02
CA GLY A 142 2.37 1.90 -8.36
C GLY A 142 1.13 2.50 -7.70
N TRP A 143 0.33 1.60 -7.14
CA TRP A 143 -0.93 1.87 -6.45
C TRP A 143 -1.03 0.89 -5.27
N LYS A 144 -1.52 1.37 -4.13
CA LYS A 144 -1.63 0.59 -2.89
C LYS A 144 -2.96 -0.18 -2.87
N GLY A 145 -3.01 -1.31 -2.16
CA GLY A 145 -4.21 -2.14 -2.02
C GLY A 145 -5.13 -1.79 -0.84
N SER A 146 -4.93 -0.64 -0.18
CA SER A 146 -5.78 -0.15 0.91
C SER A 146 -5.90 1.37 0.84
N PHE A 147 -7.01 1.89 1.39
CA PHE A 147 -7.51 3.24 1.18
C PHE A 147 -7.54 3.61 -0.30
N VAL A 148 -8.16 2.72 -1.08
CA VAL A 148 -8.47 2.96 -2.49
C VAL A 148 -9.97 3.01 -2.69
N VAL A 149 -10.38 3.91 -3.59
CA VAL A 149 -11.79 4.09 -3.96
C VAL A 149 -11.91 3.83 -5.45
N THR A 150 -12.92 3.07 -5.83
CA THR A 150 -13.12 2.66 -7.22
C THR A 150 -14.60 2.81 -7.59
N GLN A 151 -14.86 3.22 -8.83
CA GLN A 151 -16.20 3.17 -9.38
C GLN A 151 -16.51 1.74 -9.82
N VAL A 152 -17.67 1.21 -9.46
CA VAL A 152 -18.05 -0.20 -9.70
C VAL A 152 -17.92 -0.58 -11.17
N ALA A 153 -18.45 0.23 -12.10
CA ALA A 153 -18.35 -0.06 -13.53
C ALA A 153 -16.88 -0.20 -14.01
N ALA A 154 -16.00 0.69 -13.54
CA ALA A 154 -14.59 0.67 -13.90
C ALA A 154 -13.85 -0.51 -13.27
N GLU A 155 -14.12 -0.80 -11.99
CA GLU A 155 -13.55 -1.96 -11.31
C GLU A 155 -13.96 -3.28 -11.96
N ARG A 156 -15.23 -3.43 -12.32
CA ARG A 156 -15.74 -4.60 -13.05
C ARG A 156 -15.10 -4.74 -14.43
N ASN A 157 -14.89 -3.63 -15.13
CA ASN A 157 -14.24 -3.63 -16.44
C ASN A 157 -12.77 -4.08 -16.37
N VAL A 158 -12.03 -3.60 -15.36
CA VAL A 158 -10.63 -3.96 -15.15
C VAL A 158 -10.51 -5.38 -14.61
N SER A 159 -11.36 -5.74 -13.63
CA SER A 159 -11.41 -7.03 -12.92
C SER A 159 -10.15 -7.35 -12.10
N TYR A 160 -10.29 -8.20 -11.07
CA TYR A 160 -9.14 -8.77 -10.34
C TYR A 160 -8.74 -10.16 -10.89
N ASP A 161 -9.42 -10.65 -11.93
CA ASP A 161 -9.16 -11.95 -12.55
C ASP A 161 -7.99 -11.91 -13.55
N HIS A 162 -6.78 -11.68 -13.03
CA HIS A 162 -5.55 -11.60 -13.83
C HIS A 162 -4.63 -12.82 -13.69
N GLY A 163 -5.12 -13.89 -13.08
CA GLY A 163 -4.42 -15.15 -12.90
C GLY A 163 -3.35 -15.06 -11.82
N MET A 164 -2.46 -16.06 -11.81
CA MET A 164 -1.45 -16.19 -10.75
C MET A 164 -0.48 -14.99 -10.68
N GLU A 165 -0.09 -14.42 -11.82
CA GLU A 165 0.84 -13.28 -11.86
C GLU A 165 0.25 -12.01 -11.22
N GLY A 166 -1.07 -11.80 -11.35
CA GLY A 166 -1.78 -10.68 -10.74
C GLY A 166 -2.31 -10.99 -9.33
N SER A 167 -1.92 -12.10 -8.70
CA SER A 167 -2.45 -12.49 -7.38
C SER A 167 -1.58 -12.08 -6.18
N ILE A 168 -0.31 -11.74 -6.40
CA ILE A 168 0.66 -11.48 -5.31
C ILE A 168 0.66 -10.00 -4.87
N ALA A 169 0.60 -9.11 -5.86
CA ALA A 169 0.39 -7.67 -5.72
C ALA A 169 -0.74 -7.28 -6.68
N GLU A 170 -1.95 -7.70 -6.31
CA GLU A 170 -3.16 -7.55 -7.12
C GLU A 170 -3.49 -6.10 -7.40
N ASP A 171 -3.27 -5.23 -6.40
CA ASP A 171 -3.39 -3.78 -6.47
C ASP A 171 -2.51 -3.18 -7.58
N CYS A 172 -1.23 -3.51 -7.57
CA CYS A 172 -0.25 -3.03 -8.52
C CYS A 172 -0.58 -3.51 -9.93
N PHE A 173 -0.91 -4.80 -10.09
CA PHE A 173 -1.27 -5.36 -11.39
C PHE A 173 -2.56 -4.73 -11.94
N PHE A 174 -3.60 -4.64 -11.12
CA PHE A 174 -4.87 -3.99 -11.44
C PHE A 174 -4.64 -2.55 -11.93
N SER A 175 -3.85 -1.76 -11.20
CA SER A 175 -3.63 -0.36 -11.56
C SER A 175 -2.98 -0.17 -12.93
N MET A 176 -2.09 -1.09 -13.32
CA MET A 176 -1.43 -1.07 -14.63
C MET A 176 -2.40 -1.46 -15.75
N ILE A 177 -3.33 -2.40 -15.49
CA ILE A 177 -4.38 -2.76 -16.44
C ILE A 177 -5.40 -1.64 -16.56
N ALA A 178 -5.82 -1.03 -15.45
CA ALA A 178 -6.68 0.15 -15.43
C ALA A 178 -6.08 1.30 -16.26
N MET A 179 -4.80 1.60 -16.05
CA MET A 179 -4.08 2.61 -16.84
C MET A 179 -4.03 2.23 -18.33
N LYS A 180 -3.84 0.95 -18.67
CA LYS A 180 -3.88 0.44 -20.04
C LYS A 180 -5.27 0.60 -20.68
N HIS A 181 -6.35 0.44 -19.91
CA HIS A 181 -7.72 0.69 -20.35
C HIS A 181 -8.06 2.18 -20.50
N GLY A 182 -7.13 3.08 -20.13
CA GLY A 182 -7.30 4.52 -20.25
C GLY A 182 -8.00 5.17 -19.06
N TYR A 183 -8.24 4.43 -17.98
CA TYR A 183 -8.78 5.00 -16.77
C TYR A 183 -7.77 5.91 -16.08
N THR A 184 -8.29 6.87 -15.33
CA THR A 184 -7.49 7.89 -14.64
C THR A 184 -7.71 7.81 -13.14
N PHE A 185 -6.72 8.32 -12.41
CA PHE A 185 -6.62 8.22 -10.96
C PHE A 185 -6.55 9.61 -10.33
N ASP A 186 -7.02 9.76 -9.10
CA ASP A 186 -6.76 10.97 -8.30
C ASP A 186 -6.38 10.63 -6.85
N PHE A 187 -5.82 11.63 -6.18
CA PHE A 187 -5.50 11.55 -4.77
C PHE A 187 -6.67 12.01 -3.92
N ILE A 188 -7.02 11.19 -2.94
CA ILE A 188 -8.11 11.45 -2.00
C ILE A 188 -7.53 12.11 -0.75
N GLU A 189 -8.09 13.25 -0.38
CA GLU A 189 -7.69 13.96 0.84
C GLU A 189 -8.18 13.23 2.09
N GLY A 190 -7.49 13.45 3.21
CA GLY A 190 -7.75 12.74 4.47
C GLY A 190 -6.87 11.51 4.65
N GLU A 191 -6.92 10.95 5.85
CA GLU A 191 -6.04 9.85 6.26
C GLU A 191 -6.82 8.73 6.94
N MET A 192 -6.45 7.49 6.64
CA MET A 192 -6.88 6.31 7.39
C MET A 192 -5.75 5.84 8.29
N HIS A 193 -6.10 5.10 9.34
CA HIS A 193 -5.14 4.55 10.28
C HIS A 193 -5.06 3.04 10.13
N GLU A 194 -3.85 2.53 9.94
CA GLU A 194 -3.56 1.09 9.91
C GLU A 194 -2.48 0.75 10.94
N LYS A 195 -2.10 -0.52 10.99
CA LYS A 195 -1.01 -1.01 11.83
C LYS A 195 0.11 -1.58 10.99
N SER A 196 1.35 -1.26 11.36
CA SER A 196 2.54 -1.94 10.85
C SER A 196 2.58 -3.42 11.27
N PRO A 197 3.33 -4.27 10.55
CA PRO A 197 3.59 -5.65 10.98
C PRO A 197 4.12 -5.73 12.41
N PHE A 198 3.65 -6.72 13.19
CA PHE A 198 3.97 -6.82 14.61
C PHE A 198 5.34 -7.45 14.87
N THR A 199 5.87 -8.22 13.92
CA THR A 199 7.20 -8.84 14.02
C THR A 199 8.11 -8.39 12.87
N MET A 200 9.42 -8.49 13.10
CA MET A 200 10.42 -8.22 12.07
C MET A 200 10.36 -9.24 10.92
N TRP A 201 9.97 -10.48 11.22
CA TRP A 201 9.80 -11.51 10.20
C TRP A 201 8.62 -11.21 9.28
N ASP A 202 7.47 -10.86 9.86
CA ASP A 202 6.30 -10.41 9.08
C ASP A 202 6.63 -9.19 8.22
N PHE A 203 7.38 -8.25 8.78
CA PHE A 203 7.86 -7.07 8.06
C PHE A 203 8.70 -7.48 6.83
N LEU A 204 9.69 -8.36 7.00
CA LEU A 204 10.49 -8.88 5.89
C LEU A 204 9.63 -9.61 4.85
N GLN A 205 8.71 -10.48 5.28
CA GLN A 205 7.84 -11.23 4.36
C GLN A 205 6.93 -10.31 3.56
N GLN A 206 6.45 -9.22 4.16
CA GLN A 206 5.67 -8.20 3.47
C GLN A 206 6.49 -7.53 2.35
N ARG A 207 7.72 -7.09 2.66
CA ARG A 207 8.63 -6.47 1.66
C ARG A 207 9.00 -7.44 0.55
N LYS A 208 9.30 -8.69 0.90
CA LYS A 208 9.55 -9.77 -0.05
C LYS A 208 8.39 -9.94 -1.02
N ARG A 209 7.15 -9.99 -0.49
CA ARG A 209 5.93 -10.15 -1.29
C ARG A 209 5.73 -8.99 -2.27
N TRP A 210 5.92 -7.75 -1.81
CA TRP A 210 5.80 -6.58 -2.68
C TRP A 210 6.82 -6.60 -3.81
N LEU A 211 8.10 -6.90 -3.52
CA LEU A 211 9.12 -7.03 -4.56
C LEU A 211 8.74 -8.08 -5.60
N GLN A 212 8.33 -9.27 -5.15
CA GLN A 212 7.94 -10.38 -6.04
C GLN A 212 6.71 -10.03 -6.87
N GLY A 213 5.70 -9.41 -6.28
CA GLY A 213 4.50 -8.97 -6.99
C GLY A 213 4.79 -7.91 -8.04
N ILE A 214 5.59 -6.89 -7.70
CA ILE A 214 5.97 -5.85 -8.67
C ILE A 214 6.86 -6.43 -9.79
N LEU A 215 7.75 -7.38 -9.49
CA LEU A 215 8.51 -8.12 -10.51
C LEU A 215 7.58 -8.83 -11.50
N LEU A 216 6.54 -9.52 -11.01
CA LEU A 216 5.56 -10.19 -11.88
C LEU A 216 4.83 -9.18 -12.77
N THR A 217 4.36 -8.06 -12.20
CA THR A 217 3.71 -6.99 -12.96
C THR A 217 4.63 -6.37 -14.02
N VAL A 218 5.87 -6.03 -13.66
CA VAL A 218 6.86 -5.42 -14.56
C VAL A 218 7.24 -6.37 -15.70
N HIS A 219 7.31 -7.68 -15.46
CA HIS A 219 7.66 -8.67 -16.48
C HIS A 219 6.45 -9.23 -17.24
N SER A 220 5.21 -8.92 -16.85
CA SER A 220 4.03 -9.47 -17.52
C SER A 220 3.91 -8.96 -18.97
N PRO A 221 3.74 -9.85 -19.97
CA PRO A 221 3.56 -9.44 -21.36
C PRO A 221 2.19 -8.79 -21.61
N ARG A 222 1.24 -8.91 -20.67
CA ARG A 222 -0.12 -8.36 -20.80
C ARG A 222 -0.16 -6.84 -20.69
N ILE A 223 0.86 -6.24 -20.08
CA ILE A 223 0.99 -4.81 -19.85
C ILE A 223 2.14 -4.28 -20.71
N ALA A 224 1.85 -3.32 -21.59
CA ALA A 224 2.86 -2.72 -22.45
C ALA A 224 3.91 -1.96 -21.62
N LEU A 225 5.18 -1.97 -22.09
CA LEU A 225 6.30 -1.37 -21.36
C LEU A 225 6.09 0.12 -21.04
N THR A 226 5.40 0.86 -21.90
CA THR A 226 5.09 2.29 -21.70
C THR A 226 4.30 2.56 -20.42
N HIS A 227 3.40 1.66 -20.01
CA HIS A 227 2.60 1.82 -18.80
C HIS A 227 3.38 1.49 -17.53
N LYS A 228 4.39 0.63 -17.64
CA LYS A 228 5.15 0.08 -16.50
C LYS A 228 6.61 0.54 -16.44
N ALA A 229 7.05 1.44 -17.31
CA ALA A 229 8.45 1.87 -17.40
C ALA A 229 8.94 2.55 -16.11
N LEU A 230 8.16 3.47 -15.54
CA LEU A 230 8.51 4.15 -14.29
C LEU A 230 8.41 3.22 -13.08
N LEU A 231 7.42 2.32 -13.07
CA LEU A 231 7.34 1.25 -12.08
C LEU A 231 8.57 0.32 -12.15
N ALA A 232 9.00 -0.06 -13.35
CA ALA A 232 10.19 -0.87 -13.57
C ALA A 232 11.46 -0.15 -13.08
N LEU A 233 11.60 1.14 -13.36
CA LEU A 233 12.71 1.95 -12.85
C LEU A 233 12.73 1.97 -11.32
N SER A 234 11.59 2.19 -10.68
CA SER A 234 11.46 2.17 -9.22
C SER A 234 11.78 0.78 -8.65
N LEU A 235 11.31 -0.29 -9.30
CA LEU A 235 11.58 -1.66 -8.91
C LEU A 235 13.08 -1.97 -8.96
N TYR A 236 13.76 -1.67 -10.07
CA TYR A 236 15.18 -1.99 -10.20
C TYR A 236 16.07 -1.09 -9.34
N ALA A 237 15.66 0.15 -9.08
CA ALA A 237 16.32 0.98 -8.06
C ALA A 237 16.27 0.29 -6.68
N TRP A 238 15.12 -0.30 -6.30
CA TRP A 238 15.01 -1.07 -5.06
C TRP A 238 15.73 -2.42 -5.12
N ALA A 239 15.64 -3.16 -6.24
CA ALA A 239 16.29 -4.46 -6.41
C ALA A 239 17.82 -4.38 -6.41
N THR A 240 18.39 -3.22 -6.77
CA THR A 240 19.83 -2.96 -6.71
C THR A 240 20.29 -2.37 -5.37
N MET A 241 19.39 -2.14 -4.42
CA MET A 241 19.69 -1.61 -3.09
C MET A 241 20.78 -2.40 -2.32
N PRO A 242 20.86 -3.76 -2.42
CA PRO A 242 21.97 -4.49 -1.79
C PRO A 242 23.34 -4.09 -2.31
N LEU A 243 23.46 -3.76 -3.60
CA LEU A 243 24.71 -3.30 -4.20
C LEU A 243 25.04 -1.88 -3.74
N THR A 244 24.07 -0.98 -3.75
CA THR A 244 24.28 0.42 -3.35
C THR A 244 24.55 0.57 -1.85
N SER A 245 23.92 -0.25 -1.01
CA SER A 245 24.17 -0.24 0.44
C SER A 245 25.51 -0.88 0.80
N LEU A 246 25.95 -1.92 0.08
CA LEU A 246 27.29 -2.50 0.24
C LEU A 246 28.40 -1.47 -0.02
N GLN A 247 28.14 -0.51 -0.92
CA GLN A 247 29.07 0.58 -1.21
C GLN A 247 29.42 1.44 0.01
N VAL A 248 28.53 1.55 1.01
CA VAL A 248 28.82 2.24 2.28
C VAL A 248 30.02 1.61 3.00
N PHE A 249 30.18 0.29 2.89
CA PHE A 249 31.29 -0.45 3.49
C PHE A 249 32.50 -0.56 2.56
N LEU A 250 32.29 -0.64 1.24
CA LEU A 250 33.37 -0.76 0.27
C LEU A 250 34.10 0.55 0.02
N CYS A 251 33.41 1.69 -0.03
CA CYS A 251 34.04 2.99 -0.34
C CYS A 251 35.18 3.37 0.62
N PRO A 252 35.06 3.18 1.95
CA PRO A 252 36.18 3.42 2.87
C PRO A 252 37.39 2.50 2.63
N LEU A 253 37.17 1.28 2.14
CA LEU A 253 38.21 0.28 1.89
C LEU A 253 38.86 0.45 0.50
N PHE A 254 38.06 0.87 -0.49
CA PHE A 254 38.44 1.03 -1.89
C PHE A 254 37.90 2.37 -2.42
N PRO A 255 38.57 3.50 -2.09
CA PRO A 255 38.08 4.82 -2.48
C PRO A 255 38.14 4.98 -4.01
N LEU A 256 36.98 5.23 -4.61
CA LEU A 256 36.87 5.57 -6.02
C LEU A 256 37.24 7.05 -6.26
N PRO A 257 37.69 7.42 -7.47
CA PRO A 257 37.91 8.82 -7.83
C PRO A 257 36.63 9.64 -7.63
N ARG A 258 36.77 10.85 -7.06
CA ARG A 258 35.61 11.74 -6.82
C ARG A 258 34.97 12.12 -8.14
N CYS A 259 33.64 12.02 -8.19
CA CYS A 259 32.85 12.40 -9.35
C CYS A 259 31.70 13.28 -8.85
N LEU A 260 31.89 14.60 -8.91
CA LEU A 260 30.97 15.56 -8.28
C LEU A 260 29.49 15.36 -8.64
N PRO A 261 29.10 15.12 -9.91
CA PRO A 261 27.70 14.88 -10.24
C PRO A 261 27.14 13.60 -9.59
N PHE A 262 27.96 12.55 -9.52
CA PHE A 262 27.57 11.29 -8.89
C PHE A 262 27.47 11.43 -7.37
N ASP A 263 28.46 12.06 -6.75
CA ASP A 263 28.50 12.31 -5.30
C ASP A 263 27.32 13.19 -4.87
N PHE A 264 26.97 14.20 -5.68
CA PHE A 264 25.79 15.04 -5.46
C PHE A 264 24.49 14.22 -5.57
N ALA A 265 24.33 13.42 -6.63
CA ALA A 265 23.13 12.61 -6.81
C ALA A 265 22.94 11.61 -5.67
N LEU A 266 24.00 10.93 -5.24
CA LEU A 266 23.97 9.98 -4.12
C LEU A 266 23.61 10.69 -2.81
N SER A 267 24.25 11.84 -2.54
CA SER A 267 23.98 12.64 -1.35
C SER A 267 22.56 13.20 -1.34
N PHE A 268 22.04 13.61 -2.50
CA PHE A 268 20.67 14.07 -2.66
C PHE A 268 19.66 12.96 -2.38
N VAL A 269 19.87 11.75 -2.94
CA VAL A 269 19.03 10.59 -2.64
C VAL A 269 19.06 10.27 -1.14
N GLY A 270 20.24 10.28 -0.51
CA GLY A 270 20.37 10.09 0.93
C GLY A 270 19.62 11.14 1.74
N ALA A 271 19.74 12.42 1.37
CA ALA A 271 19.06 13.53 2.03
C ALA A 271 17.54 13.45 1.87
N VAL A 272 17.03 13.07 0.70
CA VAL A 272 15.59 12.87 0.47
C VAL A 272 15.08 11.70 1.32
N ASN A 273 15.81 10.58 1.39
CA ASN A 273 15.41 9.45 2.25
C ASN A 273 15.37 9.85 3.72
N LEU A 274 16.39 10.58 4.20
CA LEU A 274 16.42 11.11 5.55
C LEU A 274 15.21 12.03 5.82
N TYR A 275 14.95 12.96 4.90
CA TYR A 275 13.78 13.84 4.96
C TYR A 275 12.47 13.04 5.06
N MET A 276 12.32 11.97 4.28
CA MET A 276 11.11 11.13 4.31
C MET A 276 10.88 10.48 5.67
N TYR A 277 11.94 10.00 6.34
CA TYR A 277 11.82 9.50 7.72
C TYR A 277 11.41 10.61 8.69
N VAL A 278 12.09 11.76 8.64
CA VAL A 278 11.78 12.90 9.51
C VAL A 278 10.33 13.35 9.32
N PHE A 279 9.93 13.60 8.08
CA PHE A 279 8.57 14.04 7.74
C PHE A 279 7.54 13.01 8.16
N GLY A 280 7.78 11.73 7.86
CA GLY A 280 6.87 10.64 8.20
C GLY A 280 6.58 10.54 9.69
N VAL A 281 7.61 10.63 10.53
CA VAL A 281 7.47 10.64 11.99
C VAL A 281 6.76 11.90 12.46
N VAL A 282 7.18 13.06 12.00
CA VAL A 282 6.54 14.32 12.38
C VAL A 282 5.06 14.28 12.02
N LYS A 283 4.69 13.87 10.82
CA LYS A 283 3.28 13.77 10.42
C LYS A 283 2.50 12.74 11.24
N SER A 284 3.09 11.58 11.52
CA SER A 284 2.43 10.49 12.24
C SER A 284 2.22 10.79 13.73
N PHE A 285 3.14 11.54 14.35
CA PHE A 285 3.14 11.76 15.81
C PHE A 285 2.78 13.19 16.23
N SER A 286 2.87 14.18 15.34
CA SER A 286 2.66 15.60 15.68
C SER A 286 1.28 15.87 16.28
N HIS A 287 0.22 15.27 15.73
CA HIS A 287 -1.13 15.50 16.25
C HIS A 287 -1.30 15.02 17.71
N LYS A 288 -0.64 13.90 18.08
CA LYS A 288 -0.73 13.27 19.40
C LYS A 288 0.19 13.91 20.44
N TYR A 289 1.35 14.42 20.02
CA TYR A 289 2.40 14.91 20.92
C TYR A 289 2.79 16.37 20.70
N ARG A 290 1.91 17.18 20.08
CA ARG A 290 2.14 18.61 19.80
C ARG A 290 2.58 19.42 21.04
N SER A 291 2.13 19.04 22.22
CA SER A 291 2.44 19.69 23.50
C SER A 291 3.79 19.26 24.12
N SER A 292 4.45 18.23 23.57
CA SER A 292 5.70 17.69 24.13
C SER A 292 6.77 17.54 23.05
N ALA A 293 7.46 18.64 22.76
CA ALA A 293 8.57 18.68 21.80
C ALA A 293 9.66 17.65 22.13
N PHE A 294 9.91 17.39 23.42
CA PHE A 294 10.86 16.38 23.87
C PHE A 294 10.47 14.96 23.43
N ARG A 295 9.20 14.58 23.54
CA ARG A 295 8.73 13.26 23.07
C ARG A 295 8.86 13.13 21.56
N LEU A 296 8.53 14.19 20.81
CA LEU A 296 8.71 14.21 19.37
C LEU A 296 10.20 14.06 18.98
N ALA A 297 11.10 14.72 19.70
CA ALA A 297 12.55 14.58 19.50
C ALA A 297 13.05 13.16 19.81
N ILE A 298 12.50 12.48 20.83
CA ILE A 298 12.79 11.07 21.12
C ILE A 298 12.35 10.19 19.96
N TYR A 299 11.11 10.33 19.48
CA TYR A 299 10.61 9.50 18.36
C TYR A 299 11.36 9.76 17.07
N LEU A 300 11.74 11.01 16.82
CA LEU A 300 12.58 11.37 15.68
C LEU A 300 13.95 10.70 15.77
N THR A 301 14.61 10.79 16.93
CA THR A 301 15.90 10.12 17.17
C THR A 301 15.75 8.61 17.02
N GLY A 302 14.68 8.04 17.57
CA GLY A 302 14.34 6.63 17.41
C GLY A 302 14.23 6.22 15.94
N ALA A 303 13.49 6.97 15.12
CA ALA A 303 13.35 6.68 13.70
C ALA A 303 14.66 6.79 12.91
N LEU A 304 15.53 7.74 13.27
CA LEU A 304 16.88 7.81 12.69
C LEU A 304 17.72 6.59 13.06
N MET A 305 17.59 6.11 14.30
CA MET A 305 18.24 4.87 14.75
C MET A 305 17.65 3.61 14.12
N THR A 306 16.41 3.64 13.60
CA THR A 306 15.82 2.50 12.87
C THR A 306 16.26 2.43 11.41
N ILE A 307 16.91 3.46 10.85
CA ILE A 307 17.34 3.45 9.44
C ILE A 307 18.27 2.27 9.12
N PRO A 308 19.34 1.97 9.89
CA PRO A 308 20.20 0.82 9.62
C PRO A 308 19.43 -0.50 9.66
N PHE A 309 18.50 -0.65 10.60
CA PHE A 309 17.62 -1.81 10.67
C PHE A 309 16.77 -1.94 9.41
N ASN A 310 16.12 -0.86 8.96
CA ASN A 310 15.31 -0.90 7.76
C ASN A 310 16.14 -1.25 6.52
N VAL A 311 17.35 -0.69 6.39
CA VAL A 311 18.27 -1.04 5.30
C VAL A 311 18.62 -2.52 5.31
N ILE A 312 18.89 -3.12 6.48
CA ILE A 312 19.17 -4.56 6.60
C ILE A 312 17.97 -5.40 6.16
N ILE A 313 16.76 -5.07 6.66
CA ILE A 313 15.56 -5.85 6.30
C ILE A 313 15.21 -5.70 4.83
N GLU A 314 15.26 -4.49 4.27
CA GLU A 314 14.99 -4.25 2.85
C GLU A 314 15.99 -5.03 1.97
N ASN A 315 17.28 -5.02 2.31
CA ASN A 315 18.28 -5.82 1.61
C ASN A 315 18.01 -7.32 1.71
N ALA A 316 17.69 -7.81 2.90
CA ALA A 316 17.34 -9.22 3.11
C ALA A 316 16.08 -9.60 2.31
N ALA A 317 15.06 -8.74 2.29
CA ALA A 317 13.85 -8.93 1.51
C ALA A 317 14.13 -8.96 0.01
N VAL A 318 15.05 -8.13 -0.50
CA VAL A 318 15.50 -8.15 -1.89
C VAL A 318 16.19 -9.47 -2.23
N VAL A 319 17.20 -9.87 -1.44
CA VAL A 319 17.95 -11.12 -1.69
C VAL A 319 17.03 -12.34 -1.63
N VAL A 320 16.20 -12.43 -0.57
CA VAL A 320 15.26 -13.54 -0.40
C VAL A 320 14.15 -13.51 -1.44
N GLY A 321 13.66 -12.34 -1.84
CA GLY A 321 12.61 -12.18 -2.84
C GLY A 321 13.08 -12.55 -4.25
N MET A 322 14.32 -12.19 -4.60
CA MET A 322 14.93 -12.51 -5.89
C MET A 322 15.28 -13.99 -6.02
N CYS A 323 15.82 -14.61 -4.97
CA CYS A 323 16.20 -16.03 -4.95
C CYS A 323 15.04 -16.98 -4.58
N GLY A 324 13.98 -16.45 -3.99
CA GLY A 324 12.85 -17.22 -3.49
C GLY A 324 11.81 -17.57 -4.56
N ARG A 325 10.99 -18.56 -4.23
CA ARG A 325 9.79 -18.93 -5.00
C ARG A 325 8.78 -17.78 -4.99
N LYS A 326 8.27 -17.41 -6.17
CA LYS A 326 7.36 -16.27 -6.40
C LYS A 326 5.86 -16.66 -6.36
N ASP A 327 5.56 -17.94 -6.18
CA ASP A 327 4.21 -18.50 -6.15
C ASP A 327 3.62 -18.63 -4.73
N GLN A 328 4.37 -18.19 -3.71
CA GLN A 328 3.97 -18.28 -2.31
C GLN A 328 3.44 -16.94 -1.80
N PHE A 329 2.25 -16.95 -1.19
CA PHE A 329 1.68 -15.80 -0.50
C PHE A 329 1.74 -16.03 1.00
N TYR A 330 2.52 -15.20 1.69
CA TYR A 330 2.59 -15.20 3.14
C TYR A 330 1.66 -14.12 3.69
N ILE A 331 0.73 -14.54 4.56
CA ILE A 331 -0.18 -13.63 5.27
C ILE A 331 0.55 -13.12 6.50
N VAL A 332 0.70 -11.81 6.60
CA VAL A 332 1.29 -11.15 7.76
C VAL A 332 0.35 -11.32 8.94
N ASN A 333 0.84 -11.93 10.02
CA ASN A 333 0.01 -12.10 11.21
C ASN A 333 -0.01 -10.79 12.02
N LYS A 334 -1.21 -10.26 12.26
CA LYS A 334 -1.46 -9.07 13.10
C LYS A 334 -2.43 -9.37 14.23
N ASP A 335 -2.50 -10.62 14.68
CA ASP A 335 -3.26 -11.01 15.86
C ASP A 335 -2.54 -10.49 17.11
N ILE A 336 -3.24 -9.69 17.90
CA ILE A 336 -2.77 -9.38 19.26
C ILE A 336 -3.02 -10.64 20.07
N GLN A 337 -1.96 -11.37 20.43
CA GLN A 337 -2.08 -12.40 21.47
C GLN A 337 -2.48 -11.69 22.76
N THR A 338 -3.77 -11.74 23.11
CA THR A 338 -4.24 -11.43 24.46
C THR A 338 -3.67 -12.50 25.38
N VAL A 339 -2.56 -12.19 26.05
CA VAL A 339 -2.05 -12.96 27.18
C VAL A 339 -2.82 -12.60 28.43
#